data_AF-A0A7K2QLK3-F1
#
_entry.id   AF-A0A7K2QLK3-F1
#
_cell.length_a   1.000
_cell.length_b   1.000
_cell.length_c   1.000
_cell.angle_alpha   90.00
_cell.angle_beta   90.00
_cell.angle_gamma   90.00
#
_symmetry.space_group_name_H-M   'P 1'
#
loop_
_entity.id
_entity.type
_entity.pdbx_description
1 polymer ?
#
loop_
_entity_poly.entity_id
_entity_poly.type
_entity_poly.pdbx_seq_one_letter_code
_entity_poly.pdbx_strand_id
1 'polypeptide(L)'
;VAYVKTMIRERNSPAYRRGSVAYHAAALAAAVCLSPWLALPFAAYLARAAALPGRGLKPAAVGAIEIGCSAALLVTLAAAFSG
;
A
#
# COMPACT_ATOMS: atom_id res chain seq x y z
N VAL A 1 -7.04 -7.26 0.41
CA VAL A 1 -8.05 -7.73 -0.58
C VAL A 1 -8.33 -6.75 -1.72
N ALA A 2 -8.57 -5.45 -1.48
CA ALA A 2 -8.88 -4.49 -2.56
C ALA A 2 -7.70 -4.26 -3.54
N TYR A 3 -6.48 -4.09 -3.01
CA TYR A 3 -5.29 -3.83 -3.84
C TYR A 3 -4.95 -5.00 -4.79
N VAL A 4 -4.91 -6.24 -4.30
CA VAL A 4 -4.64 -7.42 -5.13
C VAL A 4 -5.71 -7.61 -6.22
N LYS A 5 -6.99 -7.32 -5.91
CA LYS A 5 -8.06 -7.31 -6.92
C LYS A 5 -7.77 -6.28 -8.02
N THR A 6 -7.36 -5.06 -7.68
CA THR A 6 -6.89 -4.04 -8.66
C THR A 6 -5.65 -4.45 -9.44
N MET A 7 -4.85 -5.41 -8.99
CA MET A 7 -3.63 -5.81 -9.70
C MET A 7 -3.87 -6.96 -10.69
N ILE A 8 -4.77 -7.88 -10.35
CA ILE A 8 -4.95 -9.15 -11.08
C ILE A 8 -6.27 -9.16 -11.85
N ARG A 9 -7.39 -9.11 -11.13
CA ARG A 9 -8.74 -9.33 -11.67
C ARG A 9 -9.36 -8.07 -12.27
N GLU A 10 -9.21 -6.94 -11.58
CA GLU A 10 -9.85 -5.65 -11.89
C GLU A 10 -8.83 -4.62 -12.41
N ARG A 11 -7.74 -5.08 -13.04
CA ARG A 11 -6.57 -4.25 -13.36
C ARG A 11 -6.81 -3.09 -14.32
N ASN A 12 -7.87 -3.18 -15.12
CA ASN A 12 -8.27 -2.13 -16.05
C ASN A 12 -9.46 -1.31 -15.54
N SER A 13 -9.96 -1.58 -14.33
CA SER A 13 -11.12 -0.88 -13.78
C SER A 13 -10.71 0.41 -13.07
N PRO A 14 -11.02 1.60 -13.62
CA PRO A 14 -10.66 2.88 -13.01
C PRO A 14 -11.39 3.11 -11.69
N ALA A 15 -12.60 2.55 -11.52
CA ALA A 15 -13.35 2.62 -10.28
C ALA A 15 -12.62 1.88 -9.14
N TYR A 16 -12.15 0.66 -9.41
CA TYR A 16 -11.36 -0.12 -8.46
C TYR A 16 -10.03 0.55 -8.14
N ARG A 17 -9.33 1.12 -9.15
CA ARG A 17 -8.09 1.89 -8.93
C ARG A 17 -8.34 3.09 -8.01
N ARG A 18 -9.37 3.89 -8.28
CA ARG A 18 -9.75 5.05 -7.46
C ARG A 18 -10.09 4.65 -6.02
N GLY A 19 -10.88 3.58 -5.84
CA GLY A 19 -11.21 3.07 -4.50
C GLY A 19 -9.96 2.60 -3.73
N SER A 20 -9.05 1.90 -4.39
CA SER A 20 -7.79 1.45 -3.81
C SER A 20 -6.90 2.63 -3.40
N VAL A 21 -6.74 3.63 -4.27
CA VAL A 21 -5.98 4.85 -3.97
C VAL A 21 -6.60 5.63 -2.82
N ALA A 22 -7.93 5.83 -2.83
CA ALA A 22 -8.64 6.55 -1.77
C ALA A 22 -8.49 5.87 -0.40
N TYR A 23 -8.58 4.54 -0.35
CA TYR A 23 -8.35 3.77 0.88
C TYR A 23 -6.93 4.00 1.43
N HIS A 24 -5.91 3.93 0.58
CA HIS A 24 -4.52 4.15 1.01
C HIS A 24 -4.24 5.61 1.37
N ALA A 25 -4.90 6.57 0.73
CA ALA A 25 -4.81 7.98 1.09
C ALA A 25 -5.42 8.26 2.46
N ALA A 26 -6.59 7.69 2.76
CA ALA A 26 -7.21 7.76 4.08
C ALA A 26 -6.32 7.11 5.16
N ALA A 27 -5.71 5.96 4.84
CA ALA A 27 -4.78 5.29 5.75
C ALA A 27 -3.52 6.12 6.02
N LEU A 28 -2.97 6.79 4.99
CA LEU A 28 -1.84 7.72 5.16
C LEU A 28 -2.23 8.92 6.03
N ALA A 29 -3.40 9.52 5.81
CA ALA A 29 -3.88 10.62 6.64
C ALA A 29 -3.98 10.21 8.12
N ALA A 30 -4.58 9.05 8.39
CA ALA A 30 -4.66 8.50 9.74
C ALA A 30 -3.27 8.22 10.34
N ALA A 31 -2.34 7.67 9.55
CA ALA A 31 -0.97 7.40 9.99
C ALA A 31 -0.22 8.68 10.39
N VAL A 32 -0.32 9.74 9.58
CA VAL A 32 0.29 11.05 9.88
C VAL A 32 -0.26 11.63 11.19
N CYS A 33 -1.56 11.49 11.45
CA CYS A 33 -2.18 11.94 12.69
C CYS A 33 -1.69 11.16 13.92
N LEU A 34 -1.33 9.88 13.77
CA LEU A 34 -0.83 9.05 14.87
C LEU A 34 0.66 9.29 15.13
N SER A 35 1.47 9.30 14.08
CA SER A 35 2.90 9.56 14.17
C SER A 35 3.46 9.92 12.80
N PRO A 36 4.20 11.04 12.67
CA PRO A 36 4.85 11.42 11.41
C PRO A 36 5.75 10.31 10.83
N TRP A 37 6.34 9.45 11.67
CA TRP A 37 7.18 8.33 11.24
C TRP A 37 6.42 7.26 10.47
N LEU A 38 5.12 7.08 10.76
CA LEU A 38 4.26 6.15 10.01
C LEU A 38 3.90 6.69 8.62
N ALA A 39 4.12 7.97 8.34
CA ALA A 39 3.85 8.54 7.03
C ALA A 39 4.66 7.84 5.92
N LEU A 40 5.90 7.44 6.21
CA LEU A 40 6.79 6.81 5.23
C LEU A 40 6.25 5.48 4.66
N PRO A 41 5.96 4.45 5.48
CA PRO A 41 5.43 3.19 4.96
C PRO A 41 4.06 3.37 4.29
N PHE A 42 3.19 4.22 4.84
CA PHE A 42 1.87 4.45 4.26
C PHE A 42 1.91 5.26 2.96
N ALA A 43 2.87 6.18 2.80
CA ALA A 43 3.12 6.88 1.55
C ALA A 43 3.61 5.91 0.46
N ALA A 44 4.49 4.97 0.82
CA ALA A 44 4.90 3.91 -0.10
C ALA A 44 3.70 3.05 -0.54
N TYR A 45 2.76 2.76 0.37
CA TYR A 45 1.55 2.00 0.03
C TYR A 45 0.63 2.77 -0.92
N LEU A 46 0.46 4.07 -0.70
CA LEU A 46 -0.30 4.94 -1.59
C LEU A 46 0.36 5.03 -2.97
N ALA A 47 1.68 5.22 -3.03
CA ALA A 47 2.43 5.30 -4.28
C ALA A 47 2.26 4.03 -5.12
N ARG A 48 2.41 2.83 -4.52
CA ARG A 48 2.19 1.58 -5.24
C ARG A 48 0.73 1.39 -5.67
N ALA A 49 -0.24 1.80 -4.85
CA ALA A 49 -1.66 1.73 -5.20
C ALA A 49 -2.02 2.61 -6.40
N ALA A 50 -1.34 3.75 -6.56
CA ALA A 50 -1.55 4.65 -7.69
C ALA A 50 -0.79 4.20 -8.95
N ALA A 51 0.43 3.70 -8.79
CA ALA A 51 1.37 3.47 -9.88
C ALA A 51 1.32 2.05 -10.49
N LEU A 52 1.11 1.01 -9.69
CA LEU A 52 1.27 -0.36 -10.17
C LEU A 52 0.05 -0.97 -10.90
N PRO A 53 -1.21 -0.61 -10.60
CA PRO A 53 -2.36 -1.14 -11.36
C PRO A 53 -2.25 -0.86 -12.86
N GLY A 54 -2.61 -1.84 -13.68
CA GLY A 54 -2.52 -1.77 -15.14
C GLY A 54 -1.17 -2.15 -15.75
N ARG A 55 -0.10 -2.32 -14.95
CA ARG A 55 1.24 -2.70 -15.44
C ARG A 55 1.44 -4.19 -15.73
N GLY A 56 0.40 -5.02 -15.59
CA GLY A 56 0.47 -6.44 -15.92
C GLY A 56 1.46 -7.25 -15.06
N LEU A 57 1.76 -6.81 -13.84
CA LEU A 57 2.67 -7.52 -12.95
C LEU A 57 2.18 -8.94 -12.65
N LYS A 58 3.10 -9.91 -12.66
CA LYS A 58 2.81 -11.29 -12.27
C LYS A 58 2.38 -11.35 -10.80
N PRO A 59 1.45 -12.24 -10.41
CA PRO A 59 1.01 -12.38 -9.02
C PRO A 59 2.16 -12.55 -8.02
N ALA A 60 3.21 -13.29 -8.38
CA ALA A 60 4.39 -13.46 -7.54
C ALA A 60 5.13 -12.13 -7.26
N ALA A 61 5.25 -11.25 -8.26
CA ALA A 61 5.87 -9.94 -8.09
C ALA A 61 5.00 -9.03 -7.21
N VAL A 62 3.66 -9.08 -7.38
CA VAL A 62 2.72 -8.35 -6.52
C VAL A 62 2.85 -8.82 -5.06
N GLY A 63 2.92 -10.13 -4.84
CA GLY A 63 3.11 -10.72 -3.52
C GLY A 63 4.44 -10.31 -2.87
N ALA A 64 5.54 -10.33 -3.62
CA ALA A 64 6.85 -9.90 -3.12
C ALA A 64 6.85 -8.41 -2.69
N ILE A 65 6.17 -7.54 -3.45
CA ILE A 65 6.01 -6.13 -3.09
C ILE A 65 5.19 -5.99 -1.81
N GLU A 66 4.12 -6.77 -1.64
CA GLU A 66 3.31 -6.75 -0.41
C GLU A 66 4.10 -7.25 0.81
N ILE A 67 4.93 -8.28 0.65
CA ILE A 67 5.81 -8.77 1.72
C ILE A 67 6.82 -7.69 2.11
N GLY A 68 7.53 -7.10 1.14
CA GLY A 68 8.51 -6.03 1.42
C GLY A 68 7.88 -4.82 2.10
N CYS A 69 6.69 -4.42 1.65
CA CYS A 69 5.87 -3.40 2.28
C CYS A 69 5.55 -3.74 3.75
N SER A 70 5.03 -4.94 3.99
CA SER A 70 4.63 -5.39 5.33
C SER A 70 5.84 -5.48 6.28
N ALA A 71 6.98 -5.97 5.79
CA ALA A 71 8.22 -6.02 6.55
C ALA A 71 8.73 -4.62 6.91
N ALA A 72 8.69 -3.66 5.97
CA ALA A 72 9.10 -2.27 6.23
C ALA A 72 8.21 -1.59 7.29
N LEU A 73 6.90 -1.82 7.25
CA LEU A 73 5.99 -1.35 8.29
C LEU A 73 6.29 -2.01 9.63
N LEU A 74 6.52 -3.33 9.66
CA LEU A 74 6.88 -4.04 10.88
C LEU A 74 8.16 -3.48 11.51
N VAL A 75 9.21 -3.25 10.72
CA VAL A 75 10.47 -2.64 11.20
C VAL A 75 10.22 -1.24 11.74
N THR A 76 9.39 -0.45 11.05
CA THR A 76 9.06 0.92 11.49
C THR A 76 8.32 0.89 12.83
N LEU A 77 7.33 0.00 12.99
CA LEU A 77 6.61 -0.17 14.24
C LEU A 77 7.52 -0.69 15.36
N ALA A 78 8.33 -1.70 15.08
CA ALA A 78 9.28 -2.24 16.04
C ALA A 78 10.26 -1.16 16.50
N ALA A 79 10.81 -0.35 15.60
CA ALA A 79 11.72 0.75 15.95
C ALA A 79 11.03 1.89 16.69
N ALA A 80 9.80 2.25 16.32
CA ALA A 80 9.07 3.36 16.92
C ALA A 80 8.49 3.04 18.31
N PHE A 81 8.27 1.76 18.62
CA PHE A 81 7.54 1.32 19.83
C PHE A 81 8.28 0.25 20.66
N SER A 82 9.60 0.11 20.51
CA SER A 82 10.42 -0.81 21.32
C SER A 82 10.84 -0.25 22.69
N GLY A 83 10.07 0.70 23.23
CA GLY A 83 10.28 1.30 24.56
C GLY A 83 9.73 0.46 25.70
#